data_AF-A0A7X6K3B9-F1
#
_entry.id   AF-A0A7X6K3B9-F1
#
_cell.length_a   1.000
_cell.length_b   1.000
_cell.length_c   1.000
_cell.angle_alpha   90.00
_cell.angle_beta   90.00
_cell.angle_gamma   90.00
#
_symmetry.space_group_name_H-M   'P 1'
#
loop_
_entity.id
_entity.type
_entity.pdbx_description
1 polymer ?
#
loop_
_entity_poly.entity_id
_entity_poly.type
_entity_poly.pdbx_seq_one_letter_code
_entity_poly.pdbx_strand_id
1 'polypeptide(L)' 'MAERGSDKHGPHVDDQMKHEDQGLIQGNQPPHAEEWRDTEPLPDETDSQEVRDAMRMEAGPDATGTGSGPEGSPESR' A
#
# COMPACT_ATOMS: atom_id res chain seq x y z
N MET A 1 -35.18 -22.89 -9.70
CA MET A 1 -35.01 -21.44 -9.94
C MET A 1 -34.20 -20.92 -8.77
N ALA A 2 -33.02 -20.36 -8.99
CA ALA A 2 -32.20 -19.80 -7.92
C ALA A 2 -32.25 -18.28 -8.05
N GLU A 3 -33.22 -17.66 -7.37
CA GLU A 3 -33.17 -16.22 -7.12
C GLU A 3 -32.13 -16.01 -6.00
N ARG A 4 -30.88 -15.74 -6.35
CA ARG A 4 -29.85 -15.44 -5.34
C ARG A 4 -29.79 -13.92 -5.13
N GLY A 5 -30.82 -13.40 -4.49
CA GLY A 5 -30.79 -12.11 -3.78
C GLY A 5 -30.51 -12.31 -2.29
N SER A 6 -30.42 -11.24 -1.52
CA SER A 6 -30.32 -11.32 -0.06
C SER A 6 -31.61 -11.86 0.54
N ASP A 7 -31.57 -12.90 1.38
CA ASP A 7 -32.75 -13.38 2.14
C ASP A 7 -33.26 -12.34 3.17
N LYS A 8 -32.52 -11.25 3.39
CA LYS A 8 -32.81 -10.23 4.41
C LYS A 8 -33.54 -9.01 3.86
N HIS A 9 -33.31 -8.67 2.60
CA HIS A 9 -33.78 -7.42 2.00
C HIS A 9 -34.41 -7.69 0.63
N GLY A 10 -35.30 -6.80 0.20
CA GLY A 10 -35.90 -6.88 -1.14
C GLY A 10 -34.94 -6.38 -2.23
N PRO A 11 -35.20 -6.70 -3.51
CA PRO A 11 -34.30 -6.40 -4.63
C PRO A 11 -33.93 -4.92 -4.74
N HIS A 12 -34.87 -4.01 -4.45
CA HIS A 12 -34.61 -2.57 -4.50
C HIS A 12 -33.60 -2.10 -3.44
N VAL A 13 -33.67 -2.67 -2.24
CA VAL A 13 -32.77 -2.32 -1.13
C VAL A 13 -31.39 -2.93 -1.37
N ASP A 14 -31.33 -4.16 -1.89
CA ASP A 14 -30.08 -4.79 -2.33
C ASP A 14 -29.36 -3.96 -3.40
N ASP A 15 -30.11 -3.47 -4.39
CA ASP A 15 -29.55 -2.61 -5.43
C ASP A 15 -28.97 -1.31 -4.85
N GLN A 16 -29.66 -0.69 -3.89
CA GLN A 16 -29.16 0.51 -3.22
C GLN A 16 -27.87 0.23 -2.45
N MET A 17 -27.83 -0.81 -1.62
CA MET A 17 -26.63 -1.17 -0.86
C MET A 17 -25.46 -1.49 -1.78
N LYS A 18 -25.72 -2.20 -2.89
CA LYS A 18 -24.69 -2.47 -3.90
C LYS A 18 -24.11 -1.17 -4.48
N HIS A 19 -24.95 -0.17 -4.77
CA HIS A 19 -24.48 1.11 -5.29
C HIS A 19 -23.62 1.87 -4.26
N GLU A 20 -23.99 1.80 -2.98
CA GLU A 20 -23.22 2.41 -1.89
C GLU A 20 -21.85 1.71 -1.73
N ASP A 21 -21.84 0.38 -1.68
CA ASP A 21 -20.63 -0.42 -1.50
C ASP A 21 -19.69 -0.39 -2.71
N GLN A 22 -20.23 -0.24 -3.93
CA GLN A 22 -19.45 -0.25 -5.16
C GLN A 22 -18.38 0.85 -5.17
N GLY A 23 -18.66 2.01 -4.57
CA GLY A 23 -17.69 3.09 -4.42
C GLY A 23 -16.49 2.72 -3.54
N LEU A 24 -16.71 1.95 -2.47
CA LEU A 24 -15.63 1.50 -1.58
C LEU A 24 -14.75 0.44 -2.25
N ILE A 25 -15.36 -0.51 -2.96
CA ILE A 25 -14.64 -1.60 -3.63
C ILE A 25 -13.75 -1.05 -4.76
N GLN A 26 -14.25 -0.06 -5.51
CA GLN A 26 -13.52 0.50 -6.65
C GLN A 26 -12.54 1.60 -6.25
N GLY A 27 -12.74 2.27 -5.11
CA GLY A 27 -12.07 3.52 -4.76
C GLY A 27 -10.62 3.41 -4.28
N ASN A 28 -10.12 2.21 -3.92
CA ASN A 28 -8.81 2.09 -3.26
C ASN A 28 -8.02 0.82 -3.62
N GLN A 29 -8.27 0.21 -4.78
CA GLN A 29 -7.41 -0.89 -5.23
C GLN A 29 -6.24 -0.31 -6.03
N PRO A 30 -4.97 -0.65 -5.70
CA PRO A 30 -3.82 -0.42 -6.57
C PRO A 30 -4.11 -0.99 -7.96
N PRO A 31 -3.42 -0.54 -9.03
CA PRO A 31 -3.65 -1.02 -10.38
C PRO A 31 -3.22 -2.48 -10.52
N HIS A 32 -4.04 -3.43 -10.03
CA HIS A 32 -4.05 -4.87 -10.33
C HIS A 32 -2.68 -5.45 -10.70
N ALA A 33 -1.65 -5.10 -9.93
CA ALA A 33 -0.44 -5.89 -9.90
C ALA A 33 -0.90 -7.23 -9.36
N GLU A 34 -0.55 -8.31 -10.04
CA GLU A 34 -0.84 -9.63 -9.52
C GLU A 34 -0.26 -9.68 -8.09
N GLU A 35 -1.02 -10.11 -7.08
CA GLU A 35 -0.66 -9.97 -5.65
C GLU A 35 0.78 -10.45 -5.32
N TRP A 36 1.27 -11.45 -6.07
CA TRP A 36 2.63 -11.97 -5.97
C TRP A 36 3.74 -11.03 -6.50
N ARG A 37 3.36 -9.92 -7.15
CA ARG A 37 4.22 -8.82 -7.59
C ARG A 37 4.11 -7.59 -6.69
N ASP A 38 3.07 -7.49 -5.87
CA ASP A 38 2.93 -6.39 -4.94
C ASP A 38 3.92 -6.56 -3.79
N THR A 39 4.69 -5.50 -3.54
CA THR A 39 5.57 -5.44 -2.38
C THR A 39 4.75 -5.12 -1.14
N GLU A 40 5.04 -5.80 -0.04
CA GLU A 40 4.51 -5.45 1.28
C GLU A 40 4.71 -3.94 1.56
N PRO A 41 3.73 -3.25 2.18
CA PRO A 41 3.84 -1.83 2.48
C PRO A 41 4.97 -1.58 3.50
N LEU A 42 5.65 -0.44 3.34
CA LEU A 42 6.68 -0.01 4.28
C LEU A 42 6.05 0.40 5.62
N PRO A 43 6.68 0.06 6.77
CA PRO A 43 6.18 0.47 8.08
C PRO A 43 6.06 2.00 8.22
N ASP A 44 4.99 2.46 8.88
CA ASP A 44 4.67 3.88 9.04
C ASP A 44 4.48 4.32 10.50
N GLU A 45 4.02 5.57 10.71
CA GLU A 45 3.77 6.15 12.03
C GLU A 45 2.60 5.51 12.80
N THR A 46 1.85 4.60 12.19
CA THR A 46 0.79 3.82 12.84
C THR A 46 1.28 2.48 13.37
N ASP A 47 2.41 1.97 12.86
CA ASP A 47 3.01 0.70 13.29
C ASP A 47 3.69 0.76 14.67
N SER A 48 4.04 -0.39 15.24
CA SER A 48 4.77 -0.42 16.52
C SER A 48 6.22 0.04 16.37
N GLN A 49 6.78 0.66 17.41
CA GLN A 49 8.16 1.14 17.41
C GLN A 49 9.17 0.03 17.12
N GLU A 50 8.93 -1.18 17.66
CA GLU A 50 9.74 -2.37 17.39
C GLU A 50 9.81 -2.71 15.89
N VAL A 51 8.69 -2.60 15.15
CA VAL A 51 8.61 -2.89 13.72
C VAL A 51 9.39 -1.87 12.90
N ARG A 52 9.28 -0.59 13.26
CA ARG A 52 10.03 0.49 12.60
C ARG A 52 11.53 0.38 12.83
N ASP A 53 11.91 0.02 14.06
CA ASP A 53 13.32 -0.16 14.42
C ASP A 53 13.92 -1.36 13.71
N ALA A 54 13.17 -2.47 13.58
CA ALA A 54 13.60 -3.64 12.81
C ALA A 54 13.88 -3.30 11.34
N MET A 55 13.00 -2.54 10.68
CA MET A 55 13.20 -2.07 9.30
C MET A 55 14.43 -1.15 9.17
N ARG A 56 14.62 -0.23 10.12
CA ARG A 56 15.77 0.69 10.13
C ARG A 56 17.11 -0.03 10.31
N MET A 57 17.13 -1.15 11.03
CA MET A 57 18.34 -1.96 11.19
C MET A 57 18.65 -2.81 9.96
N GLU A 58 17.64 -3.16 9.16
CA GLU A 58 17.77 -3.94 7.92
C GLU A 58 18.17 -3.06 6.73
N ALA A 59 17.63 -1.83 6.66
CA ALA A 59 18.09 -0.79 5.76
C ALA A 59 19.50 -0.30 6.16
N GLY A 60 20.54 -0.97 5.66
CA GLY A 60 21.93 -0.52 5.80
C GLY A 60 22.14 0.94 5.34
N PRO A 61 23.28 1.56 5.68
CA PRO A 61 23.52 3.00 5.49
C PRO A 61 23.46 3.51 4.04
N ASP A 62 23.33 2.62 3.04
CA ASP A 62 23.24 2.97 1.62
C ASP A 62 21.80 3.13 1.09
N ALA A 63 20.77 2.98 1.93
CA ALA A 63 19.37 3.19 1.51
C ALA A 63 18.94 4.67 1.46
N THR A 64 19.84 5.62 1.76
CA THR A 64 19.59 7.04 1.47
C THR A 64 19.98 7.34 0.03
N GLY A 65 18.97 7.46 -0.83
CA GLY A 65 19.11 8.21 -2.07
C GLY A 65 19.54 9.64 -1.78
N THR A 66 20.84 9.86 -1.69
CA THR A 66 21.46 11.18 -1.78
C THR A 66 22.55 11.08 -2.83
N GLY A 67 22.19 11.46 -4.05
CA GLY A 67 23.18 11.75 -5.09
C GLY A 67 23.93 13.03 -4.71
N SER A 68 24.85 12.92 -3.77
CA SER A 68 25.91 13.92 -3.55
C SER A 68 27.23 13.25 -3.92
N GLY A 69 27.70 13.55 -5.13
CA GLY A 69 28.98 13.06 -5.64
C GLY A 69 30.14 13.47 -4.71
N PRO A 70 31.18 12.64 -4.59
CA PRO A 70 32.26 12.88 -3.65
C PRO A 70 33.09 14.09 -4.08
N GLU A 71 33.26 15.00 -3.12
CA GLU A 71 34.28 16.05 -3.11
C GLU A 71 35.66 15.40 -3.32
N GLY A 72 36.20 15.57 -4.52
CA GLY A 72 37.59 15.26 -4.85
C GLY A 72 38.39 16.55 -4.94
N SER A 73 38.90 17.05 -3.81
CA SER A 73 40.14 17.82 -3.86
C SER A 73 41.31 16.84 -3.86
N PRO A 74 42.23 16.98 -4.82
CA PRO A 74 43.61 17.19 -4.38
C PRO A 74 44.31 18.31 -5.16
N GLU A 75 44.92 19.19 -4.39
CA GLU A 75 46.19 19.89 -4.62
C GLU A 75 46.93 19.60 -5.95
N SER A 76 47.20 20.62 -6.76
CA SER A 76 48.56 20.98 -7.21
C SER A 76 48.61 21.96 -8.39
N ARG A 77 49.45 22.99 -8.21
CA ARG A 77 50.28 23.72 -9.18
C ARG A 77 49.83 25.09 -9.70
#